data_AF-A0A8J7UM34-F1
#
_entry.id   AF-A0A8J7UM34-F1
#
_cell.length_a   1.000
_cell.length_b   1.000
_cell.length_c   1.000
_cell.angle_alpha   90.00
_cell.angle_beta   90.00
_cell.angle_gamma   90.00
#
_symmetry.space_group_name_H-M   'P 1'
#
loop_
_entity.id
_entity.type
_entity.pdbx_description
1 polymer ?
#
loop_
_entity_poly.entity_id
_entity_poly.type
_entity_poly.pdbx_seq_one_letter_code
_entity_poly.pdbx_strand_id
1 'polypeptide(L)'
;MSGIDADRSPFERGGPWTPFLAGAAVVLVASLLPVPDALVGSGGAPGGGGAVGPLAVLGPTAVFHLIGYAGLAALGTLATDRSVVAAEASVAVGFFAELLQSQVAWRSFAWTDAAVNAVGAVLGVAAVAAVVALRGAARRRLRERR
;
A
#
# COMPACT_ATOMS: atom_id res chain seq x y z
N MET A 1 -29.99 -29.66 -5.09
CA MET A 1 -29.16 -28.45 -5.26
C MET A 1 -29.94 -27.31 -4.63
N SER A 2 -29.60 -26.93 -3.39
CA SER A 2 -30.37 -25.99 -2.57
C SER A 2 -29.99 -24.54 -2.89
N GLY A 3 -30.99 -23.70 -3.19
CA GLY A 3 -30.87 -22.30 -3.65
C GLY A 3 -30.45 -21.30 -2.58
N ILE A 4 -29.48 -21.63 -1.72
CA ILE A 4 -28.97 -20.73 -0.67
C ILE A 4 -27.90 -19.75 -1.22
N ASP A 5 -27.35 -20.00 -2.41
CA ASP A 5 -26.26 -19.19 -2.97
C ASP A 5 -26.71 -18.00 -3.85
N ALA A 6 -28.01 -17.86 -4.12
CA ALA A 6 -28.52 -16.85 -5.07
C ALA A 6 -28.58 -15.43 -4.49
N ASP A 7 -28.53 -15.26 -3.17
CA ASP A 7 -28.81 -13.98 -2.51
C ASP A 7 -27.58 -13.30 -1.90
N ARG A 8 -26.39 -13.90 -2.04
CA ARG A 8 -25.15 -13.21 -1.66
C ARG A 8 -24.78 -12.20 -2.72
N SER A 9 -24.82 -10.92 -2.33
CA SER A 9 -24.36 -9.83 -3.19
C SER A 9 -22.93 -10.12 -3.68
N PRO A 10 -22.51 -9.65 -4.87
CA PRO A 10 -21.16 -9.89 -5.39
C PRO A 10 -20.03 -9.52 -4.40
N PHE A 11 -20.33 -8.62 -3.47
CA PHE A 11 -19.44 -8.15 -2.41
C PHE A 11 -19.27 -9.13 -1.23
N GLU A 12 -20.20 -10.08 -1.04
CA GLU A 12 -20.14 -11.09 0.03
C GLU A 12 -19.35 -12.36 -0.35
N ARG A 13 -18.95 -12.51 -1.62
CA ARG A 13 -18.14 -13.65 -2.09
C ARG A 13 -16.62 -13.46 -1.93
N GLY A 14 -16.17 -12.29 -1.50
CA GLY A 14 -14.75 -11.97 -1.36
C GLY A 14 -14.13 -12.63 -0.13
N GLY A 15 -13.03 -13.35 -0.32
CA GLY A 15 -12.21 -13.83 0.80
C GLY A 15 -11.51 -12.67 1.55
N PRO A 16 -10.86 -12.94 2.69
CA PRO A 16 -10.19 -11.89 3.49
C PRO A 16 -9.14 -11.08 2.69
N TRP A 17 -8.60 -11.65 1.62
CA TRP A 17 -7.62 -11.03 0.72
C TRP A 17 -8.23 -10.14 -0.37
N THR A 18 -9.54 -10.09 -0.55
CA THR A 18 -10.17 -9.29 -1.61
C THR A 18 -9.80 -7.81 -1.56
N PRO A 19 -9.77 -7.12 -0.39
CA PRO A 19 -9.32 -5.74 -0.32
C PRO A 19 -7.85 -5.56 -0.72
N PHE A 20 -6.98 -6.50 -0.34
CA PHE A 20 -5.58 -6.50 -0.75
C PHE A 20 -5.45 -6.60 -2.27
N LEU A 21 -6.17 -7.55 -2.89
CA LEU A 21 -6.13 -7.76 -4.35
C LEU A 21 -6.69 -6.56 -5.12
N ALA A 22 -7.80 -5.98 -4.63
CA ALA A 22 -8.36 -4.76 -5.22
C ALA A 22 -7.38 -3.59 -5.12
N GLY A 23 -6.76 -3.39 -3.95
CA GLY A 23 -5.71 -2.40 -3.76
C GLY A 23 -4.52 -2.65 -4.68
N ALA A 24 -4.09 -3.90 -4.84
CA ALA A 24 -2.94 -4.26 -5.67
C ALA A 24 -3.23 -3.92 -7.13
N ALA A 25 -4.43 -4.23 -7.63
CA ALA A 25 -4.86 -3.85 -8.97
C ALA A 25 -4.84 -2.32 -9.17
N VAL A 26 -5.34 -1.55 -8.19
CA VAL A 26 -5.30 -0.07 -8.25
C VAL A 26 -3.87 0.45 -8.29
N VAL A 27 -2.98 -0.05 -7.42
CA VAL A 27 -1.57 0.34 -7.39
C VAL A 27 -0.89 0.00 -8.71
N LEU A 28 -1.12 -1.19 -9.25
CA LEU A 28 -0.55 -1.62 -10.54
C LEU A 28 -1.00 -0.71 -11.69
N VAL A 29 -2.31 -0.45 -11.81
CA VAL A 29 -2.83 0.44 -12.87
C VAL A 29 -2.23 1.83 -12.74
N ALA A 30 -2.23 2.40 -11.54
CA ALA A 30 -1.67 3.73 -11.30
C ALA A 30 -0.16 3.80 -11.58
N SER A 31 0.59 2.72 -11.33
CA SER A 31 2.04 2.63 -11.57
C SER A 31 2.41 2.71 -13.05
N LEU A 32 1.50 2.29 -13.94
CA LEU A 32 1.75 2.28 -15.39
C LEU A 32 1.42 3.61 -16.06
N LEU A 33 0.63 4.47 -15.40
CA LEU A 33 0.26 5.77 -15.93
C LEU A 33 1.48 6.70 -16.02
N PRO A 34 1.55 7.58 -17.04
CA PRO A 34 2.54 8.64 -17.09
C PRO A 34 2.43 9.54 -15.85
N VAL A 35 3.56 9.97 -15.29
CA VAL A 35 3.55 11.00 -14.25
C VAL A 35 3.44 12.36 -14.93
N PRO A 36 2.41 13.17 -14.64
CA PRO A 36 2.30 14.52 -15.17
C PRO A 36 3.56 15.34 -14.87
N ASP A 37 4.09 16.05 -15.88
CA ASP A 37 5.30 16.89 -15.73
C ASP A 37 5.16 17.92 -14.59
N ALA A 38 3.94 18.40 -14.35
CA ALA A 38 3.59 19.31 -13.26
C ALA A 38 3.91 18.74 -11.86
N LEU A 39 3.94 17.42 -11.71
CA LEU A 39 4.28 16.74 -10.45
C LEU A 39 5.77 16.45 -10.33
N VAL A 40 6.47 16.23 -11.46
CA VAL A 40 7.91 15.89 -11.46
C VAL A 40 8.76 17.10 -11.09
N GLY A 41 8.24 18.32 -11.28
CA GLY A 41 8.92 19.56 -10.94
C GLY A 41 10.10 19.82 -11.88
N SER A 42 9.95 20.77 -12.80
CA SER A 42 11.11 21.33 -13.48
C SER A 42 11.99 21.99 -12.41
N GLY A 43 13.22 21.49 -12.25
CA GLY A 43 14.15 21.93 -11.20
C GLY A 43 14.54 23.41 -11.29
N GLY A 44 13.66 24.32 -10.89
CA GLY A 44 13.97 25.76 -10.84
C GLY A 44 12.82 26.76 -10.76
N ALA A 45 11.54 26.39 -10.74
CA ALA A 45 10.45 27.36 -10.65
C ALA A 45 9.82 27.45 -9.24
N PRO A 46 9.89 28.60 -8.55
CA PRO A 46 9.20 28.79 -7.28
C PRO A 46 7.69 28.94 -7.53
N GLY A 47 6.92 27.88 -7.26
CA GLY A 47 5.46 27.92 -7.35
C GLY A 47 4.74 26.60 -7.60
N GLY A 48 5.45 25.51 -7.91
CA GLY A 48 4.83 24.18 -8.01
C GLY A 48 4.52 23.64 -6.62
N GLY A 49 3.26 23.22 -6.38
CA GLY A 49 2.78 22.63 -5.12
C GLY A 49 3.43 21.28 -4.79
N GLY A 50 4.74 21.29 -4.55
CA GLY A 50 5.52 20.15 -4.13
C GLY A 50 5.11 19.69 -2.72
N ALA A 51 5.40 18.43 -2.43
CA ALA A 51 5.16 17.85 -1.13
C ALA A 51 5.76 18.73 -0.02
N VAL A 52 4.96 19.09 0.98
CA VAL A 52 5.37 19.90 2.14
C VAL A 52 5.57 18.96 3.33
N GLY A 53 6.73 19.02 3.98
CA GLY A 53 7.06 18.19 5.15
C GLY A 53 8.17 17.15 4.90
N PRO A 54 8.37 16.16 5.78
CA PRO A 54 9.51 15.22 5.73
C PRO A 54 9.60 14.40 4.43
N LEU A 55 8.48 14.24 3.72
CA LEU A 55 8.40 13.54 2.44
C LEU A 55 8.74 14.42 1.24
N ALA A 56 8.99 15.72 1.43
CA ALA A 56 9.39 16.66 0.37
C ALA A 56 10.71 16.25 -0.32
N VAL A 57 11.57 15.51 0.39
CA VAL A 57 12.82 14.97 -0.17
C VAL A 57 12.58 13.80 -1.13
N LEU A 58 11.39 13.19 -1.07
CA LEU A 58 11.00 12.10 -1.94
C LEU A 58 10.27 12.66 -3.16
N GLY A 59 10.66 12.19 -4.35
CA GLY A 59 9.90 12.47 -5.56
C GLY A 59 8.47 11.89 -5.48
N PRO A 60 7.52 12.38 -6.29
CA PRO A 60 6.13 11.93 -6.27
C PRO A 60 5.97 10.40 -6.41
N THR A 61 6.80 9.78 -7.25
CA THR A 61 6.83 8.33 -7.43
C THR A 61 7.23 7.63 -6.13
N ALA A 62 8.33 8.04 -5.49
CA ALA A 62 8.74 7.45 -4.22
C ALA A 62 7.66 7.58 -3.12
N VAL A 63 6.94 8.71 -3.05
CA VAL A 63 5.81 8.88 -2.12
C VAL A 63 4.66 7.92 -2.45
N PHE A 64 4.28 7.81 -3.73
CA PHE A 64 3.25 6.87 -4.19
C PHE A 64 3.61 5.43 -3.84
N HIS A 65 4.85 5.02 -4.10
CA HIS A 65 5.36 3.69 -3.76
C HIS A 65 5.27 3.46 -2.24
N LEU A 66 5.84 4.36 -1.44
CA LEU A 66 5.84 4.23 0.01
C LEU A 66 4.42 4.05 0.59
N ILE A 67 3.49 4.92 0.21
CA ILE A 67 2.12 4.90 0.72
C ILE A 67 1.34 3.71 0.17
N GLY A 68 1.47 3.41 -1.12
CA GLY A 68 0.77 2.31 -1.78
C GLY A 68 1.10 0.97 -1.14
N TYR A 69 2.39 0.68 -0.97
CA TYR A 69 2.83 -0.60 -0.40
C TYR A 69 2.66 -0.69 1.13
N ALA A 70 2.65 0.45 1.84
CA ALA A 70 2.19 0.50 3.23
C ALA A 70 0.70 0.16 3.35
N GLY A 71 -0.14 0.73 2.49
CA GLY A 71 -1.56 0.41 2.42
C GLY A 71 -1.80 -1.07 2.12
N LEU A 72 -1.10 -1.63 1.13
CA LEU A 72 -1.20 -3.06 0.79
C LEU A 72 -0.78 -3.96 1.95
N ALA A 73 0.35 -3.69 2.59
CA ALA A 73 0.79 -4.50 3.73
C ALA A 73 -0.16 -4.39 4.93
N ALA A 74 -0.76 -3.22 5.15
CA ALA A 74 -1.80 -3.06 6.16
C ALA A 74 -3.05 -3.90 5.84
N LEU A 75 -3.54 -3.86 4.59
CA LEU A 75 -4.66 -4.68 4.14
C LEU A 75 -4.36 -6.17 4.24
N GLY A 76 -3.14 -6.59 3.86
CA GLY A 76 -2.67 -7.96 4.03
C GLY A 76 -2.64 -8.38 5.50
N THR A 77 -2.20 -7.50 6.40
CA THR A 77 -2.17 -7.78 7.85
C THR A 77 -3.57 -7.91 8.43
N LEU A 78 -4.56 -7.25 7.85
CA LEU A 78 -5.97 -7.44 8.24
C LEU A 78 -6.55 -8.76 7.67
N ALA A 79 -5.95 -9.32 6.63
CA ALA A 79 -6.36 -10.55 5.97
C ALA A 79 -5.72 -11.82 6.56
N THR A 80 -4.64 -11.68 7.35
CA THR A 80 -3.92 -12.80 7.95
C THR A 80 -3.30 -12.44 9.30
N ASP A 81 -3.21 -13.42 10.21
CA ASP A 81 -2.49 -13.27 11.49
C ASP A 81 -0.95 -13.30 11.31
N ARG A 82 -0.46 -13.54 10.09
CA ARG A 82 0.97 -13.62 9.79
C ARG A 82 1.45 -12.33 9.12
N SER A 83 1.88 -11.38 9.94
CA SER A 83 2.39 -10.07 9.49
C SER A 83 3.53 -10.16 8.47
N VAL A 84 4.42 -11.15 8.60
CA VAL A 84 5.50 -11.40 7.64
C VAL A 84 4.95 -11.76 6.26
N VAL A 85 3.92 -12.60 6.18
CA VAL A 85 3.27 -12.97 4.91
C VAL A 85 2.63 -11.75 4.25
N ALA A 86 2.02 -10.86 5.02
CA ALA A 86 1.45 -9.62 4.51
C ALA A 86 2.52 -8.67 3.94
N ALA A 87 3.67 -8.55 4.62
CA ALA A 87 4.81 -7.78 4.14
C ALA A 87 5.39 -8.38 2.86
N GLU A 88 5.68 -9.68 2.85
CA GLU A 88 6.22 -10.40 1.70
C GLU A 88 5.30 -10.30 0.48
N ALA A 89 3.99 -10.47 0.67
CA ALA A 89 3.02 -10.31 -0.42
C ALA A 89 3.04 -8.89 -0.99
N SER A 90 3.10 -7.86 -0.14
CA SER A 90 3.19 -6.46 -0.58
C SER A 90 4.50 -6.19 -1.34
N VAL A 91 5.63 -6.69 -0.84
CA VAL A 91 6.94 -6.58 -1.50
C VAL A 91 6.94 -7.30 -2.85
N ALA A 92 6.37 -8.50 -2.93
CA ALA A 92 6.28 -9.26 -4.16
C ALA A 92 5.43 -8.54 -5.22
N VAL A 93 4.29 -7.96 -4.83
CA VAL A 93 3.48 -7.12 -5.71
C VAL A 93 4.28 -5.91 -6.19
N GLY A 94 5.03 -5.26 -5.30
CA GLY A 94 5.84 -4.09 -5.65
C GLY A 94 6.98 -4.41 -6.60
N PHE A 95 7.70 -5.49 -6.34
CA PHE A 95 8.75 -5.95 -7.25
C PHE A 95 8.17 -6.35 -8.62
N PHE A 96 7.01 -7.01 -8.64
CA PHE A 96 6.33 -7.34 -9.89
C PHE A 96 5.88 -6.09 -10.66
N ALA A 97 5.41 -5.05 -9.97
CA ALA A 97 5.06 -3.77 -10.58
C ALA A 97 6.26 -3.12 -11.29
N GLU A 98 7.44 -3.13 -10.67
CA GLU A 98 8.70 -2.63 -11.27
C GLU A 98 9.08 -3.43 -12.53
N LEU A 99 8.93 -4.76 -12.48
CA LEU A 99 9.17 -5.61 -13.64
C LEU A 99 8.22 -5.27 -14.79
N LEU A 100 6.93 -5.04 -14.52
CA LEU A 100 5.98 -4.62 -15.55
C LEU A 100 6.31 -3.23 -16.10
N GLN A 101 6.67 -2.28 -15.24
CA GLN A 101 7.09 -0.94 -15.65
C GLN A 101 8.31 -0.98 -16.58
N SER A 102 9.23 -1.94 -16.40
CA SER A 102 10.39 -2.10 -17.29
C SER A 102 10.03 -2.44 -18.75
N GLN A 103 8.79 -2.89 -18.99
CA GLN A 103 8.28 -3.22 -20.32
C GLN A 103 7.51 -2.05 -20.97
N VAL A 104 7.37 -0.92 -20.27
CA VAL A 104 6.66 0.27 -20.75
C VAL A 104 7.66 1.33 -21.18
N ALA A 105 7.51 1.87 -22.40
CA ALA A 105 8.53 2.72 -23.04
C ALA A 105 8.94 3.99 -22.26
N TRP A 106 8.07 4.55 -21.42
CA TRP A 106 8.32 5.73 -20.58
C TRP A 106 8.61 5.40 -19.11
N ARG A 107 8.85 4.13 -18.80
CA ARG A 107 9.19 3.65 -17.46
C ARG A 107 10.41 2.74 -17.54
N SER A 108 11.07 2.58 -16.41
CA SER A 108 12.25 1.75 -16.25
C SER A 108 12.22 1.10 -14.89
N PHE A 109 12.82 -0.08 -14.77
CA PHE A 109 12.99 -0.74 -13.48
C PHE A 109 13.92 0.10 -12.59
N ALA A 110 13.50 0.40 -11.36
CA ALA A 110 14.33 1.10 -10.39
C ALA A 110 14.48 0.27 -9.10
N TRP A 111 15.71 -0.16 -8.79
CA TRP A 111 16.02 -0.82 -7.51
C TRP A 111 15.68 0.05 -6.30
N THR A 112 15.79 1.36 -6.43
CA THR A 112 15.40 2.32 -5.40
C THR A 112 13.91 2.25 -5.10
N ASP A 113 13.08 2.15 -6.13
CA ASP A 113 11.62 2.10 -5.96
C ASP A 113 11.20 0.76 -5.36
N ALA A 114 11.84 -0.35 -5.79
CA ALA A 114 11.68 -1.65 -5.12
C ALA A 114 12.05 -1.60 -3.62
N ALA A 115 13.12 -0.90 -3.24
CA ALA A 115 13.50 -0.71 -1.84
C ALA A 115 12.48 0.15 -1.08
N VAL A 116 11.96 1.22 -1.69
CA VAL A 116 10.90 2.06 -1.11
C VAL A 116 9.61 1.26 -0.89
N ASN A 117 9.27 0.34 -1.80
CA ASN A 117 8.13 -0.58 -1.64
C ASN A 117 8.29 -1.44 -0.39
N ALA A 118 9.50 -1.97 -0.17
CA ALA A 118 9.82 -2.78 1.01
C ALA A 118 9.73 -1.98 2.30
N VAL A 119 10.25 -0.75 2.31
CA VAL A 119 10.09 0.16 3.46
C VAL A 119 8.61 0.43 3.73
N GLY A 120 7.84 0.74 2.68
CA GLY A 120 6.39 0.95 2.77
C GLY A 120 5.70 -0.25 3.41
N ALA A 121 5.97 -1.46 2.92
CA ALA A 121 5.39 -2.69 3.45
C ALA A 121 5.66 -2.89 4.94
N VAL A 122 6.91 -2.68 5.38
CA VAL A 122 7.30 -2.75 6.80
C VAL A 122 6.52 -1.71 7.64
N LEU A 123 6.41 -0.47 7.16
CA LEU A 123 5.68 0.59 7.85
C LEU A 123 4.18 0.28 7.95
N GLY A 124 3.59 -0.29 6.90
CA GLY A 124 2.18 -0.71 6.88
C GLY A 124 1.86 -1.74 7.96
N VAL A 125 2.69 -2.80 8.05
CA VAL A 125 2.59 -3.81 9.12
C VAL A 125 2.75 -3.17 10.49
N ALA A 126 3.79 -2.36 10.68
CA ALA A 126 4.09 -1.72 11.96
C ALA A 126 2.94 -0.82 12.44
N ALA A 127 2.30 -0.09 11.51
CA ALA A 127 1.16 0.76 11.81
C ALA A 127 -0.04 -0.06 12.34
N VAL A 128 -0.36 -1.19 11.71
CA VAL A 128 -1.44 -2.08 12.19
C VAL A 128 -1.11 -2.63 13.58
N ALA A 129 0.13 -3.11 13.77
CA ALA A 129 0.58 -3.63 15.07
C ALA A 129 0.46 -2.57 16.19
N ALA A 130 0.89 -1.33 15.91
CA ALA A 130 0.77 -0.21 16.85
C ALA A 130 -0.69 0.08 17.22
N VAL A 131 -1.60 0.12 16.24
CA VAL A 131 -3.04 0.34 16.47
C VAL A 131 -3.63 -0.77 17.34
N VAL A 132 -3.29 -2.03 17.08
CA VAL A 132 -3.74 -3.18 17.88
C VAL A 132 -3.24 -3.08 19.32
N ALA A 133 -1.95 -2.76 19.51
CA ALA A 133 -1.34 -2.61 20.83
C ALA A 133 -2.00 -1.48 21.64
N LEU A 134 -2.22 -0.32 21.04
CA LEU A 134 -2.87 0.83 21.68
C LEU A 134 -4.31 0.51 22.10
N ARG A 135 -5.08 -0.15 21.23
CA ARG A 135 -6.44 -0.61 21.55
C ARG A 135 -6.45 -1.62 22.70
N GLY A 136 -5.48 -2.52 22.74
CA GLY A 136 -5.30 -3.47 23.84
C GLY A 136 -4.99 -2.78 25.17
N ALA A 137 -4.10 -1.79 25.15
CA ALA A 137 -3.75 -1.00 26.35
C ALA A 137 -4.95 -0.21 26.89
N ALA A 138 -5.72 0.44 26.01
CA ALA A 138 -6.93 1.18 26.40
C ALA A 138 -7.98 0.27 27.07
N ARG A 139 -8.21 -0.93 26.51
CA ARG A 139 -9.16 -1.92 27.06
C ARG A 139 -8.73 -2.43 28.44
N ARG A 140 -7.42 -2.63 28.67
CA ARG A 140 -6.90 -3.03 29.99
C ARG A 140 -7.15 -1.96 31.06
N ARG A 141 -6.82 -0.69 30.75
CA ARG A 141 -7.06 0.44 31.66
C ARG A 141 -8.53 0.62 32.07
N LEU A 142 -9.47 0.32 31.17
CA LEU A 142 -10.91 0.38 31.48
C LEU A 142 -11.37 -0.73 32.43
N ARG A 143 -10.72 -1.90 32.41
CA ARG A 143 -11.04 -3.03 33.31
C ARG A 143 -10.51 -2.79 34.72
N GLU A 144 -9.32 -2.20 34.86
CA GLU A 144 -8.71 -1.89 36.15
C GLU A 144 -9.43 -0.76 36.93
N ARG A 145 -10.31 0.00 36.25
CA ARG A 145 -11.10 1.09 36.84
C ARG A 145 -12.51 0.69 37.29
N ARG A 146 -12.91 -0.57 37.07
CA ARG A 146 -14.19 -1.12 37.53
C ARG A 146 -13.98 -1.97 38.77
#